data_AF-A0A959Y1S9-F1
#
_entry.id   AF-A0A959Y1S9-F1
#
_cell.length_a   1.000
_cell.length_b   1.000
_cell.length_c   1.000
_cell.angle_alpha   90.00
_cell.angle_beta   90.00
_cell.angle_gamma   90.00
#
_symmetry.space_group_name_H-M   'P 1'
#
loop_
_entity.id
_entity.type
_entity.pdbx_description
1 polymer ?
#
loop_
_entity_poly.entity_id
_entity_poly.type
_entity_poly.pdbx_seq_one_letter_code
_entity_poly.pdbx_strand_id
1 'polypeptide(L)'
;MKRVLFSGLIMMSSLQLAAQSWAPVGATWTYEQRFFGGPDSALLVMSVVKDTVVQGRASQKLNIVQGWVDCYPFYPIISYDGDSLLLYDEADSTFKLMYCFNAEPGDTWTSFIHHGELTFFSDSITWTVLDTSSTLLGGEVLRTLTLEVVSDNLMLVPYCWPVCVAIEKVGAMNYLFDFPIGICDNEVVRSLRCYSDSTITWQNPDVPQCALGTSVPELNAQAFRVAPTLLDRGDALTVDLGDGLDAEGLTIRLTDLSGRMVREA
;
A
#
# COMPACT_ATOMS: atom_id res chain seq x y z
N MET A 1 -41.59 -4.52 62.31
CA MET A 1 -41.45 -5.14 60.98
C MET A 1 -41.30 -4.05 59.94
N LYS A 2 -40.31 -4.20 59.04
CA LYS A 2 -40.07 -3.54 57.74
C LYS A 2 -38.60 -3.12 57.63
N ARG A 3 -37.76 -4.08 57.23
CA ARG A 3 -36.42 -3.82 56.68
C ARG A 3 -36.61 -3.56 55.19
N VAL A 4 -36.41 -2.33 54.76
CA VAL A 4 -36.37 -1.97 53.33
C VAL A 4 -34.93 -2.20 52.88
N LEU A 5 -34.69 -3.32 52.21
CA LEU A 5 -33.45 -3.58 51.48
C LEU A 5 -33.55 -2.89 50.13
N PHE A 6 -32.90 -1.73 49.98
CA PHE A 6 -32.65 -1.12 48.68
C PHE A 6 -31.55 -1.91 47.98
N SER A 7 -31.94 -2.90 47.17
CA SER A 7 -31.05 -3.61 46.27
C SER A 7 -30.74 -2.69 45.08
N GLY A 8 -29.65 -1.94 45.19
CA GLY A 8 -29.11 -1.13 44.10
C GLY A 8 -28.59 -2.03 42.99
N LEU A 9 -29.42 -2.24 41.96
CA LEU A 9 -29.03 -2.88 40.71
C LEU A 9 -28.04 -1.93 40.01
N ILE A 10 -26.74 -2.17 40.19
CA ILE A 10 -25.69 -1.53 39.40
C ILE A 10 -25.92 -2.00 37.96
N MET A 11 -26.57 -1.14 37.16
CA MET A 11 -26.52 -1.22 35.70
C MET A 11 -25.04 -1.18 35.33
N MET A 12 -24.45 -2.35 35.08
CA MET A 12 -23.28 -2.47 34.23
C MET A 12 -23.73 -2.03 32.84
N SER A 13 -23.80 -0.71 32.63
CA SER A 13 -23.68 -0.13 31.31
C SER A 13 -22.35 -0.63 30.78
N SER A 14 -22.40 -1.68 29.97
CA SER A 14 -21.33 -2.12 29.10
C SER A 14 -21.01 -0.95 28.18
N LEU A 15 -20.20 -0.03 28.69
CA LEU A 15 -19.41 0.86 27.86
C LEU A 15 -18.62 -0.12 26.98
N GLN A 16 -19.12 -0.31 25.77
CA GLN A 16 -18.31 -0.84 24.69
C GLN A 16 -17.22 0.20 24.53
N LEU A 17 -16.13 0.03 25.28
CA LEU A 17 -14.84 0.57 24.92
C LEU A 17 -14.61 -0.05 23.54
N ALA A 18 -14.96 0.70 22.51
CA ALA A 18 -14.46 0.42 21.18
C ALA A 18 -12.95 0.40 21.37
N ALA A 19 -12.36 -0.79 21.31
CA ALA A 19 -10.93 -0.93 21.24
C ALA A 19 -10.49 -0.02 20.10
N GLN A 20 -9.68 0.99 20.40
CA GLN A 20 -9.23 1.92 19.39
C GLN A 20 -8.34 1.12 18.43
N SER A 21 -8.88 0.78 17.27
CA SER A 21 -8.11 0.14 16.22
C SER A 21 -7.26 1.20 15.54
N TRP A 22 -5.96 0.94 15.38
CA TRP A 22 -5.10 1.81 14.60
C TRP A 22 -5.54 1.87 13.14
N ALA A 23 -5.89 0.72 12.57
CA ALA A 23 -6.47 0.59 11.24
C ALA A 23 -7.62 -0.43 11.29
N PRO A 24 -8.84 -0.10 10.82
CA PRO A 24 -9.96 -1.01 10.85
C PRO A 24 -9.83 -2.12 9.79
N VAL A 25 -10.64 -3.18 9.90
CA VAL A 25 -10.74 -4.21 8.85
C VAL A 25 -11.12 -3.56 7.52
N GLY A 26 -10.36 -3.89 6.46
CA GLY A 26 -10.48 -3.29 5.13
C GLY A 26 -9.54 -2.10 4.90
N ALA A 27 -8.87 -1.58 5.93
CA ALA A 27 -7.79 -0.60 5.74
C ALA A 27 -6.73 -1.16 4.80
N THR A 28 -6.31 -0.35 3.83
CA THR A 28 -5.48 -0.78 2.71
C THR A 28 -4.37 0.23 2.45
N TRP A 29 -3.16 -0.27 2.28
CA TRP A 29 -1.97 0.48 1.87
C TRP A 29 -1.55 0.02 0.49
N THR A 30 -1.32 0.96 -0.41
CA THR A 30 -0.79 0.70 -1.75
C THR A 30 0.57 1.38 -1.88
N TYR A 31 1.62 0.59 -2.03
CA TYR A 31 2.99 1.04 -2.22
C TYR A 31 3.44 0.81 -3.66
N GLU A 32 4.36 1.64 -4.12
CA GLU A 32 5.14 1.32 -5.32
C GLU A 32 6.17 0.25 -4.98
N GLN A 33 6.30 -0.77 -5.83
CA GLN A 33 7.29 -1.83 -5.69
C GLN A 33 8.14 -1.93 -6.96
N ARG A 34 9.43 -2.23 -6.80
CA ARG A 34 10.38 -2.54 -7.88
C ARG A 34 11.32 -3.67 -7.46
N PHE A 35 11.87 -4.38 -8.42
CA PHE A 35 12.85 -5.44 -8.21
C PHE A 35 13.71 -5.63 -9.46
N PHE A 36 14.90 -6.21 -9.32
CA PHE A 36 15.79 -6.47 -10.44
C PHE A 36 15.14 -7.44 -11.45
N GLY A 37 15.19 -7.09 -12.73
CA GLY A 37 14.55 -7.88 -13.80
C GLY A 37 13.02 -7.80 -13.84
N GLY A 38 12.41 -6.97 -12.98
CA GLY A 38 10.96 -6.73 -12.95
C GLY A 38 10.47 -5.68 -13.95
N PRO A 39 9.15 -5.45 -14.01
CA PRO A 39 8.59 -4.32 -14.74
C PRO A 39 9.03 -2.99 -14.13
N ASP A 40 9.00 -1.92 -14.94
CA ASP A 40 9.38 -0.56 -14.50
C ASP A 40 8.55 -0.05 -13.31
N SER A 41 7.36 -0.62 -13.10
CA SER A 41 6.52 -0.39 -11.92
C SER A 41 5.73 -1.64 -11.55
N ALA A 42 5.71 -1.96 -10.25
CA ALA A 42 4.81 -2.93 -9.63
C ALA A 42 4.15 -2.29 -8.40
N LEU A 43 3.17 -2.97 -7.81
CA LEU A 43 2.52 -2.54 -6.57
C LEU A 43 2.70 -3.61 -5.50
N LEU A 44 2.94 -3.14 -4.28
CA LEU A 44 2.71 -3.91 -3.08
C LEU A 44 1.44 -3.37 -2.43
N VAL A 45 0.43 -4.21 -2.26
CA VAL A 45 -0.82 -3.84 -1.60
C VAL A 45 -0.97 -4.69 -0.35
N MET A 46 -1.16 -4.03 0.78
CA MET A 46 -1.42 -4.66 2.08
C MET A 46 -2.80 -4.26 2.57
N SER A 47 -3.48 -5.16 3.28
CA SER A 47 -4.77 -4.85 3.90
C SER A 47 -4.95 -5.51 5.26
N VAL A 48 -5.74 -4.88 6.12
CA VAL A 48 -6.26 -5.54 7.33
C VAL A 48 -7.40 -6.48 6.94
N VAL A 49 -7.19 -7.79 7.13
CA VAL A 49 -8.15 -8.81 6.70
C VAL A 49 -9.11 -9.26 7.81
N LYS A 50 -8.71 -9.11 9.08
CA LYS A 50 -9.58 -9.40 10.23
C LYS A 50 -9.03 -8.82 11.53
N ASP A 51 -9.91 -8.67 12.49
CA ASP A 51 -9.54 -8.56 13.90
C ASP A 51 -9.16 -9.93 14.47
N THR A 52 -8.30 -9.93 15.47
CA THR A 52 -7.86 -11.12 16.19
C THR A 52 -7.46 -10.77 17.63
N VAL A 53 -7.19 -11.79 18.44
CA VAL A 53 -6.63 -11.62 19.79
C VAL A 53 -5.37 -12.46 19.89
N VAL A 54 -4.26 -11.84 20.29
CA VAL A 54 -2.96 -12.50 20.47
C VAL A 54 -2.45 -12.15 21.85
N GLN A 55 -2.14 -13.16 22.66
CA GLN A 55 -1.70 -13.00 24.06
C GLN A 55 -2.61 -12.10 24.91
N GLY A 56 -3.92 -12.14 24.65
CA GLY A 56 -4.91 -11.32 25.36
C GLY A 56 -4.98 -9.86 24.91
N ARG A 57 -4.16 -9.43 23.94
CA ARG A 57 -4.27 -8.12 23.28
C ARG A 57 -5.19 -8.20 22.07
N ALA A 58 -6.05 -7.19 21.93
CA ALA A 58 -6.78 -6.96 20.69
C ALA A 58 -5.78 -6.56 19.59
N SER A 59 -5.92 -7.16 18.43
CA SER A 59 -4.95 -7.05 17.33
C SER A 59 -5.64 -7.11 15.98
N GLN A 60 -4.97 -6.60 14.96
CA GLN A 60 -5.38 -6.71 13.57
C GLN A 60 -4.44 -7.66 12.83
N LYS A 61 -5.01 -8.50 11.96
CA LYS A 61 -4.22 -9.31 11.02
C LYS A 61 -4.11 -8.60 9.68
N LEU A 62 -2.89 -8.32 9.25
CA LEU A 62 -2.56 -7.85 7.90
C LEU A 62 -2.35 -9.02 6.94
N ASN A 63 -2.56 -8.75 5.66
CA ASN A 63 -2.20 -9.64 4.58
C ASN A 63 -1.70 -8.83 3.37
N ILE A 64 -0.73 -9.38 2.66
CA ILE A 64 -0.35 -8.88 1.34
C ILE A 64 -1.35 -9.43 0.33
N VAL A 65 -2.06 -8.54 -0.36
CA VAL A 65 -3.09 -8.89 -1.35
C VAL A 65 -2.59 -8.78 -2.79
N GLN A 66 -1.52 -8.02 -3.01
CA GLN A 66 -0.83 -7.90 -4.29
C GLN A 66 0.66 -7.59 -4.03
N GLY A 67 1.54 -8.11 -4.89
CA GLY A 67 2.98 -8.02 -4.68
C GLY A 67 3.48 -9.09 -3.70
N TRP A 68 4.72 -8.94 -3.25
CA TRP A 68 5.36 -9.82 -2.28
C TRP A 68 6.38 -9.01 -1.48
N VAL A 69 6.82 -9.53 -0.34
CA VAL A 69 8.00 -8.99 0.34
C VAL A 69 8.84 -10.16 0.80
N ASP A 70 10.01 -10.32 0.20
CA ASP A 70 10.94 -11.37 0.61
C ASP A 70 12.08 -10.75 1.40
N CYS A 71 12.49 -9.55 1.00
CA CYS A 71 13.62 -8.83 1.57
C CYS A 71 13.28 -7.91 2.73
N TYR A 72 12.00 -7.64 2.95
CA TYR A 72 11.53 -6.83 4.06
C TYR A 72 10.89 -7.72 5.13
N PRO A 73 10.99 -7.35 6.41
CA PRO A 73 10.16 -7.97 7.41
C PRO A 73 8.69 -7.70 7.10
N PHE A 74 7.85 -8.69 7.38
CA PHE A 74 6.40 -8.55 7.35
C PHE A 74 5.85 -9.08 8.65
N TYR A 75 5.27 -8.17 9.44
CA TYR A 75 4.63 -8.51 10.69
C TYR A 75 3.12 -8.60 10.46
N PRO A 76 2.54 -9.81 10.36
CA PRO A 76 1.16 -9.99 9.98
C PRO A 76 0.18 -9.58 11.08
N ILE A 77 0.66 -9.28 12.29
CA ILE A 77 -0.17 -8.98 13.45
C ILE A 77 0.32 -7.68 14.07
N ILE A 78 -0.60 -6.72 14.21
CA ILE A 78 -0.36 -5.45 14.89
C ILE A 78 -1.35 -5.24 16.03
N SER A 79 -0.97 -4.46 17.03
CA SER A 79 -1.84 -4.03 18.12
C SER A 79 -1.64 -2.54 18.36
N TYR A 80 -2.68 -1.87 18.87
CA TYR A 80 -2.64 -0.45 19.18
C TYR A 80 -3.10 -0.20 20.61
N ASP A 81 -2.40 0.71 21.29
CA ASP A 81 -2.68 1.08 22.69
C ASP A 81 -2.87 2.59 22.85
N GLY A 82 -3.73 3.18 22.03
CA GLY A 82 -4.11 4.61 22.09
C GLY A 82 -3.04 5.61 21.63
N ASP A 83 -1.76 5.32 21.84
CA ASP A 83 -0.62 6.09 21.32
C ASP A 83 0.43 5.21 20.65
N SER A 84 0.49 3.93 21.01
CA SER A 84 1.56 3.03 20.63
C SER A 84 1.10 2.00 19.62
N LEU A 85 1.74 1.97 18.45
CA LEU A 85 1.63 0.87 17.50
C LEU A 85 2.65 -0.21 17.85
N LEU A 86 2.19 -1.43 18.06
CA LEU A 86 3.01 -2.59 18.38
C LEU A 86 2.92 -3.61 17.25
N LEU A 87 4.04 -4.26 16.93
CA LEU A 87 4.12 -5.40 16.01
C LEU A 87 4.25 -6.67 16.83
N TYR A 88 3.51 -7.72 16.50
CA TYR A 88 3.73 -9.02 17.11
C TYR A 88 4.78 -9.78 16.33
N ASP A 89 5.90 -10.06 16.97
CA ASP A 89 6.96 -10.89 16.44
C ASP A 89 6.68 -12.36 16.77
N GLU A 90 6.44 -13.17 15.74
CA GLU A 90 6.13 -14.58 15.92
C GLU A 90 7.36 -15.40 16.34
N ALA A 91 8.58 -14.95 16.02
CA ALA A 91 9.81 -15.69 16.28
C ALA A 91 10.13 -15.75 17.79
N ASP A 92 9.87 -14.67 18.52
CA ASP A 92 10.04 -14.62 19.97
C ASP A 92 8.72 -14.57 20.75
N SER A 93 7.60 -14.54 20.04
CA SER A 93 6.25 -14.44 20.61
C SER A 93 6.09 -13.21 21.51
N THR A 94 6.55 -12.04 21.07
CA THR A 94 6.40 -10.79 21.83
C THR A 94 5.89 -9.64 20.97
N PHE A 95 5.25 -8.66 21.62
CA PHE A 95 4.93 -7.39 20.98
C PHE A 95 6.13 -6.44 21.08
N LYS A 96 6.55 -5.89 19.94
CA LYS A 96 7.60 -4.87 19.81
C LYS A 96 6.97 -3.52 19.53
N LEU A 97 7.45 -2.47 20.22
CA LEU A 97 7.02 -1.10 19.94
C LEU A 97 7.54 -0.66 18.58
N MET A 98 6.66 -0.21 17.69
CA MET A 98 7.05 0.35 16.39
C MET A 98 7.03 1.86 16.41
N TYR A 99 5.87 2.43 16.77
CA TYR A 99 5.67 3.87 16.85
C TYR A 99 4.99 4.25 18.16
N CYS A 100 5.42 5.36 18.73
CA CYS A 100 4.84 5.98 19.92
C CYS A 100 4.38 7.40 19.55
N PHE A 101 3.11 7.57 19.19
CA PHE A 101 2.59 8.82 18.61
C PHE A 101 2.43 9.98 19.61
N ASN A 102 2.60 9.75 20.92
CA ASN A 102 2.69 10.81 21.93
C ASN A 102 4.13 11.13 22.35
N ALA A 103 5.14 10.52 21.70
CA ALA A 103 6.53 10.84 21.96
C ALA A 103 6.85 12.29 21.55
N GLU A 104 7.77 12.92 22.29
CA GLU A 104 8.22 14.29 22.07
C GLU A 104 9.59 14.32 21.37
N PRO A 105 9.98 15.42 20.72
CA PRO A 105 11.31 15.54 20.11
C PRO A 105 12.44 15.24 21.12
N GLY A 106 13.34 14.35 20.73
CA GLY A 106 14.42 13.81 21.58
C GLY A 106 14.11 12.48 22.26
N ASP A 107 12.85 12.04 22.29
CA ASP A 107 12.50 10.71 22.77
C ASP A 107 13.09 9.62 21.86
N THR A 108 13.46 8.50 22.48
CA THR A 108 14.06 7.36 21.78
C THR A 108 13.49 6.04 22.26
N TRP A 109 13.41 5.07 21.35
CA TRP A 109 13.14 3.68 21.69
C TRP A 109 13.88 2.75 20.73
N THR A 110 14.10 1.50 21.17
CA THR A 110 14.75 0.47 20.37
C THR A 110 13.79 -0.69 20.13
N SER A 111 13.71 -1.13 18.88
CA SER A 111 12.93 -2.29 18.45
C SER A 111 13.88 -3.39 18.00
N PHE A 112 13.75 -4.59 18.55
CA PHE A 112 14.44 -5.75 18.01
C PHE A 112 13.60 -6.36 16.90
N ILE A 113 14.13 -6.37 15.68
CA ILE A 113 13.43 -6.75 14.46
C ILE A 113 14.03 -8.05 13.91
N HIS A 114 13.16 -9.03 13.68
CA HIS A 114 13.46 -10.29 13.02
C HIS A 114 13.00 -10.26 11.56
N HIS A 115 13.86 -10.68 10.64
CA HIS A 115 13.46 -10.91 9.26
C HIS A 115 12.85 -12.32 9.11
N GLY A 116 11.55 -12.41 9.39
CA GLY A 116 10.80 -13.67 9.33
C GLY A 116 11.40 -14.76 10.22
N GLU A 117 11.41 -16.01 9.73
CA GLU A 117 12.03 -17.15 10.43
C GLU A 117 13.57 -17.12 10.38
N LEU A 118 14.16 -16.23 9.57
CA LEU A 118 15.60 -16.11 9.38
C LEU A 118 16.20 -15.20 10.45
N THR A 119 16.21 -15.67 11.69
CA THR A 119 16.74 -14.93 12.86
C THR A 119 18.22 -14.52 12.73
N PHE A 120 18.95 -15.01 11.72
CA PHE A 120 20.29 -14.54 11.39
C PHE A 120 20.32 -13.11 10.83
N PHE A 121 19.22 -12.63 10.25
CA PHE A 121 19.05 -11.25 9.79
C PHE A 121 18.23 -10.44 10.80
N SER A 122 18.61 -10.54 12.08
CA SER A 122 18.01 -9.74 13.14
C SER A 122 18.83 -8.49 13.40
N ASP A 123 18.15 -7.40 13.75
CA ASP A 123 18.81 -6.16 14.13
C ASP A 123 18.05 -5.42 15.21
N SER A 124 18.76 -4.57 15.94
CA SER A 124 18.15 -3.56 16.78
C SER A 124 18.04 -2.27 15.97
N ILE A 125 16.83 -1.75 15.88
CA ILE A 125 16.54 -0.47 15.26
C ILE A 125 16.27 0.55 16.35
N THR A 126 17.08 1.58 16.41
CA THR A 126 16.88 2.73 17.29
C THR A 126 16.14 3.83 16.53
N TRP A 127 15.05 4.28 17.14
CA TRP A 127 14.19 5.35 16.65
C TRP A 127 14.42 6.58 17.52
N THR A 128 14.62 7.73 16.88
CA THR A 128 14.73 9.02 17.57
C THR A 128 13.70 9.97 16.99
N VAL A 129 12.88 10.58 17.84
CA VAL A 129 11.94 11.62 17.41
C VAL A 129 12.72 12.90 17.13
N LEU A 130 12.77 13.32 15.87
CA LEU A 130 13.39 14.59 15.47
C LEU A 130 12.41 15.75 15.63
N ASP A 131 11.15 15.52 15.27
CA ASP A 131 10.09 16.53 15.31
C ASP A 131 8.71 15.88 15.38
N THR A 132 7.73 16.66 15.83
CA THR A 132 6.32 16.26 15.88
C THR A 132 5.45 17.31 15.21
N SER A 133 4.44 16.87 14.48
CA SER A 133 3.46 17.76 13.85
C SER A 133 2.09 17.09 13.77
N SER A 134 1.18 17.65 12.98
CA SER A 134 -0.13 17.07 12.75
C SER A 134 -0.50 17.14 11.27
N THR A 135 -1.13 16.09 10.77
CA THR A 135 -1.61 16.01 9.39
C THR A 135 -3.14 15.88 9.38
N LEU A 136 -3.82 16.68 8.56
CA LEU A 136 -5.28 16.57 8.36
C LEU A 136 -5.57 15.56 7.24
N LEU A 137 -6.13 14.40 7.57
CA LEU A 137 -6.53 13.36 6.62
C LEU A 137 -7.96 12.89 6.91
N GLY A 138 -8.81 12.79 5.87
CA GLY A 138 -10.19 12.35 6.05
C GLY A 138 -11.04 13.25 6.96
N GLY A 139 -10.63 14.50 7.20
CA GLY A 139 -11.26 15.40 8.18
C GLY A 139 -10.82 15.18 9.63
N GLU A 140 -9.90 14.24 9.88
CA GLU A 140 -9.30 13.97 11.18
C GLU A 140 -7.90 14.61 11.27
N VAL A 141 -7.60 15.25 12.41
CA VAL A 141 -6.25 15.76 12.70
C VAL A 141 -5.46 14.64 13.39
N LEU A 142 -4.43 14.14 12.71
CA LEU A 142 -3.65 12.98 13.12
C LEU A 142 -2.25 13.41 13.54
N ARG A 143 -1.70 12.82 14.60
CA ARG A 143 -0.32 13.09 15.04
C ARG A 143 0.66 12.59 13.99
N THR A 144 1.75 13.32 13.79
CA THR A 144 2.78 12.98 12.80
C THR A 144 4.15 13.03 13.47
N LEU A 145 4.92 11.97 13.30
CA LEU A 145 6.29 11.86 13.79
C LEU A 145 7.26 12.01 12.61
N THR A 146 8.28 12.83 12.82
CA THR A 146 9.49 12.85 12.00
C THR A 146 10.58 12.13 12.78
N LEU A 147 11.09 11.03 12.22
CA LEU A 147 11.94 10.06 12.92
C LEU A 147 13.29 9.94 12.24
N GLU A 148 14.36 9.94 13.02
CA GLU A 148 15.64 9.35 12.62
C GLU A 148 15.61 7.87 12.99
N VAL A 149 16.13 7.04 12.08
CA VAL A 149 16.11 5.59 12.25
C VAL A 149 17.49 5.04 11.95
N VAL A 150 18.06 4.38 12.95
CA VAL A 150 19.42 3.85 12.92
C VAL A 150 19.38 2.35 13.19
N SER A 151 20.04 1.59 12.32
CA SER A 151 20.31 0.17 12.55
C SER A 151 21.62 0.04 13.32
N ASP A 152 21.58 -0.70 14.42
CA ASP A 152 22.73 -0.84 15.31
C ASP A 152 23.83 -1.73 14.71
N ASN A 153 23.46 -2.75 13.92
CA ASN A 153 24.40 -3.72 13.35
C ASN A 153 24.54 -3.67 11.81
N LEU A 154 23.89 -2.69 11.16
CA LEU A 154 23.86 -2.51 9.70
C LEU A 154 23.29 -3.71 8.92
N MET A 155 22.54 -4.59 9.60
CA MET A 155 21.93 -5.76 8.97
C MET A 155 20.65 -5.39 8.24
N LEU A 156 19.93 -4.40 8.76
CA LEU A 156 18.72 -3.84 8.16
C LEU A 156 18.97 -2.37 7.80
N VAL A 157 18.68 -1.96 6.56
CA VAL A 157 19.00 -0.59 6.09
C VAL A 157 17.71 0.18 5.81
N PRO A 158 17.31 1.15 6.66
CA PRO A 158 16.05 1.84 6.46
C PRO A 158 16.03 2.65 5.16
N TYR A 159 15.06 2.43 4.26
CA TYR A 159 14.98 3.18 3.00
C TYR A 159 14.53 4.63 3.20
N CYS A 160 13.86 4.93 4.31
CA CYS A 160 13.54 6.30 4.72
C CYS A 160 14.75 7.08 5.28
N TRP A 161 15.99 6.57 5.19
CA TRP A 161 17.17 7.28 5.68
C TRP A 161 17.44 8.60 4.94
N PRO A 162 17.76 9.70 5.64
CA PRO A 162 17.97 9.81 7.09
C PRO A 162 16.72 10.12 7.92
N VAL A 163 15.58 10.40 7.29
CA VAL A 163 14.36 10.89 7.97
C VAL A 163 13.11 10.18 7.47
N CYS A 164 12.43 9.52 8.39
CA CYS A 164 11.18 8.81 8.18
C CYS A 164 10.00 9.64 8.71
N VAL A 165 8.87 9.60 8.01
CA VAL A 165 7.63 10.24 8.47
C VAL A 165 6.60 9.17 8.73
N ALA A 166 6.03 9.17 9.92
CA ALA A 166 4.94 8.28 10.31
C ALA A 166 3.72 9.09 10.77
N ILE A 167 2.55 8.82 10.19
CA ILE A 167 1.29 9.48 10.53
C ILE A 167 0.42 8.53 11.34
N GLU A 168 -0.19 9.00 12.42
CA GLU A 168 -1.11 8.22 13.23
C GLU A 168 -2.24 7.61 12.37
N LYS A 169 -2.64 6.37 12.64
CA LYS A 169 -3.57 5.53 11.84
C LYS A 169 -3.11 5.13 10.44
N VAL A 170 -2.11 5.80 9.85
CA VAL A 170 -1.60 5.49 8.50
C VAL A 170 -0.27 4.74 8.55
N GLY A 171 0.65 5.15 9.42
CA GLY A 171 2.00 4.59 9.54
C GLY A 171 3.02 5.34 8.70
N ALA A 172 4.11 4.67 8.35
CA ALA A 172 5.16 5.28 7.54
C ALA A 172 4.68 5.65 6.13
N MET A 173 5.21 6.76 5.61
CA MET A 173 4.97 7.22 4.24
C MET A 173 5.81 6.48 3.19
N ASN A 174 6.83 5.73 3.63
CA ASN A 174 7.44 4.63 2.87
C ASN A 174 6.77 3.33 3.31
N TYR A 175 7.45 2.19 3.25
CA TYR A 175 6.88 0.94 3.71
C TYR A 175 6.61 0.93 5.22
N LEU A 176 5.53 0.27 5.65
CA LEU A 176 5.18 0.18 7.09
C LEU A 176 6.29 -0.48 7.91
N PHE A 177 7.04 -1.41 7.32
CA PHE A 177 8.17 -2.11 7.96
C PHE A 177 9.47 -1.86 7.19
N ASP A 178 9.85 -0.58 7.02
CA ASP A 178 10.89 -0.10 6.11
C ASP A 178 12.34 -0.51 6.46
N PHE A 179 12.59 -1.81 6.60
CA PHE A 179 13.83 -2.41 7.10
C PHE A 179 14.28 -3.58 6.22
N PRO A 180 14.62 -3.36 4.95
CA PRO A 180 15.15 -4.41 4.09
C PRO A 180 16.44 -5.02 4.64
N ILE A 181 16.67 -6.29 4.36
CA ILE A 181 18.02 -6.86 4.45
C ILE A 181 18.90 -6.30 3.31
N GLY A 182 20.18 -6.04 3.58
CA GLY A 182 21.02 -5.20 2.71
C GLY A 182 21.30 -5.70 1.28
N ILE A 183 21.29 -7.02 1.00
CA ILE A 183 21.53 -7.57 -0.35
C ILE A 183 20.28 -8.31 -0.79
N CYS A 184 19.55 -7.73 -1.75
CA CYS A 184 18.18 -8.16 -1.98
C CYS A 184 17.66 -7.99 -3.41
N ASP A 185 18.50 -8.26 -4.41
CA ASP A 185 18.14 -8.20 -5.83
C ASP A 185 17.32 -6.95 -6.20
N ASN A 186 17.68 -5.83 -5.58
CA ASN A 186 17.02 -4.54 -5.73
C ASN A 186 15.49 -4.58 -5.48
N GLU A 187 15.00 -5.46 -4.61
CA GLU A 187 13.63 -5.42 -4.07
C GLU A 187 13.47 -4.12 -3.27
N VAL A 188 12.75 -3.17 -3.84
CA VAL A 188 12.48 -1.86 -3.25
C VAL A 188 10.99 -1.65 -3.12
N VAL A 189 10.52 -1.50 -1.88
CA VAL A 189 9.20 -0.93 -1.58
C VAL A 189 9.40 0.57 -1.36
N ARG A 190 8.79 1.37 -2.21
CA ARG A 190 8.92 2.82 -2.23
C ARG A 190 7.77 3.50 -1.49
N SER A 191 7.59 4.78 -1.77
CA SER A 191 6.56 5.62 -1.17
C SER A 191 5.16 5.01 -1.25
N LEU A 192 4.41 5.26 -0.19
CA LEU A 192 2.98 5.06 -0.12
C LEU A 192 2.34 5.86 -1.25
N ARG A 193 1.64 5.16 -2.14
CA ARG A 193 0.84 5.75 -3.20
C ARG A 193 -0.52 6.16 -2.67
N CYS A 194 -1.14 5.28 -1.89
CA CYS A 194 -2.46 5.52 -1.31
C CYS A 194 -2.66 4.77 0.01
N TYR A 195 -3.47 5.37 0.87
CA TYR A 195 -4.06 4.75 2.04
C TYR A 195 -5.57 4.92 2.01
N SER A 196 -6.32 3.88 2.34
CA SER A 196 -7.77 3.97 2.46
C SER A 196 -8.29 3.07 3.56
N ASP A 197 -9.18 3.60 4.39
CA ASP A 197 -9.99 2.85 5.34
C ASP A 197 -11.43 3.39 5.36
N SER A 198 -12.22 3.07 6.39
CA SER A 198 -13.62 3.52 6.51
C SER A 198 -13.81 5.03 6.71
N THR A 199 -12.80 5.76 7.19
CA THR A 199 -12.88 7.22 7.48
C THR A 199 -11.85 8.04 6.72
N ILE A 200 -10.69 7.47 6.38
CA ILE A 200 -9.59 8.14 5.70
C ILE A 200 -9.47 7.59 4.28
N THR A 201 -9.35 8.49 3.32
CA THR A 201 -8.86 8.18 1.98
C THR A 201 -7.80 9.22 1.63
N TRP A 202 -6.59 8.74 1.34
CA TRP A 202 -5.45 9.57 1.03
C TRP A 202 -4.73 9.01 -0.21
N GLN A 203 -4.39 9.92 -1.11
CA GLN A 203 -3.56 9.66 -2.28
C GLN A 203 -2.34 10.58 -2.21
N ASN A 204 -1.18 10.02 -2.50
CA ASN A 204 0.05 10.76 -2.64
C ASN A 204 -0.08 11.78 -3.79
N PRO A 205 0.08 13.09 -3.54
CA PRO A 205 -0.06 14.13 -4.56
C PRO A 205 0.92 13.97 -5.74
N ASP A 206 2.07 13.33 -5.52
CA ASP A 206 3.10 13.12 -6.54
C ASP A 206 2.79 11.91 -7.44
N VAL A 207 1.73 11.17 -7.13
CA VAL A 207 1.34 9.95 -7.84
C VAL A 207 -0.04 10.16 -8.47
N PRO A 208 -0.20 9.95 -9.79
CA PRO A 208 -1.45 10.27 -10.49
C PRO A 208 -2.64 9.40 -10.06
N GLN A 209 -2.39 8.17 -9.62
CA GLN A 209 -3.41 7.21 -9.19
C GLN A 209 -2.81 6.07 -8.36
N CYS A 210 -3.62 5.47 -7.49
CA CYS A 210 -3.23 4.34 -6.63
C CYS A 210 -2.78 3.13 -7.45
N ALA A 211 -3.64 2.69 -8.37
CA ALA A 211 -3.37 1.57 -9.27
C ALA A 211 -2.38 1.96 -10.37
N LEU A 212 -1.69 0.97 -10.95
CA LEU A 212 -0.97 1.19 -12.19
C LEU A 212 -1.98 1.33 -13.32
N GLY A 213 -1.83 2.37 -14.13
CA GLY A 213 -2.69 2.57 -15.29
C GLY A 213 -2.44 1.47 -16.32
N THR A 214 -3.28 0.43 -16.31
CA THR A 214 -3.25 -0.64 -17.33
C THR A 214 -4.21 -0.37 -18.48
N SER A 215 -4.98 0.72 -18.42
CA SER A 215 -5.82 1.12 -19.53
C SER A 215 -4.94 1.75 -20.62
N VAL A 216 -4.44 0.91 -21.53
CA VAL A 216 -4.55 1.30 -22.93
C VAL A 216 -6.06 1.49 -23.12
N PRO A 217 -6.55 2.69 -23.49
CA PRO A 217 -7.94 2.81 -23.90
C PRO A 217 -8.17 1.69 -24.90
N GLU A 218 -9.21 0.87 -24.73
CA GLU A 218 -9.67 0.09 -25.87
C GLU A 218 -9.92 1.11 -26.96
N LEU A 219 -9.00 1.20 -27.93
CA LEU A 219 -9.37 1.62 -29.26
C LEU A 219 -10.52 0.69 -29.57
N ASN A 220 -11.73 1.25 -29.66
CA ASN A 220 -12.91 0.54 -30.10
C ASN A 220 -12.64 0.15 -31.55
N ALA A 221 -11.85 -0.92 -31.71
CA ALA A 221 -11.11 -1.24 -32.90
C ALA A 221 -11.98 -2.13 -33.76
N GLN A 222 -12.98 -1.49 -34.37
CA GLN A 222 -13.38 -1.79 -35.73
C GLN A 222 -14.10 -0.57 -36.32
N ALA A 223 -13.36 0.53 -36.46
CA ALA A 223 -13.82 1.64 -37.29
C ALA A 223 -13.93 1.21 -38.77
N PHE A 224 -13.16 0.20 -39.19
CA PHE A 224 -13.30 -0.43 -40.51
C PHE A 224 -12.68 -1.83 -40.54
N ARG A 225 -13.05 -2.63 -41.54
CA ARG A 225 -12.52 -3.95 -41.85
C ARG A 225 -12.07 -4.00 -43.31
N VAL A 226 -10.89 -4.56 -43.56
CA VAL A 226 -10.36 -4.79 -44.92
C VAL A 226 -10.39 -6.29 -45.20
N ALA A 227 -11.04 -6.73 -46.27
CA ALA A 227 -11.15 -8.13 -46.63
C ALA A 227 -11.18 -8.37 -48.15
N PRO A 228 -10.61 -9.49 -48.65
CA PRO A 228 -9.71 -10.39 -47.92
C PRO A 228 -8.34 -9.76 -47.67
N THR A 229 -7.60 -10.26 -46.67
CA THR A 229 -6.24 -9.80 -46.33
C THR A 229 -5.16 -10.31 -47.30
N LEU A 230 -5.52 -11.25 -48.19
CA LEU A 230 -4.69 -11.77 -49.28
C LEU A 230 -5.52 -11.76 -50.56
N LEU A 231 -4.94 -11.27 -51.64
CA LEU A 231 -5.58 -11.08 -52.95
C LEU A 231 -4.64 -11.55 -54.05
N ASP A 232 -5.18 -12.26 -55.03
CA ASP A 232 -4.52 -12.49 -56.31
C ASP A 232 -4.79 -11.35 -57.29
N ARG A 233 -4.04 -11.31 -58.40
CA ARG A 233 -4.22 -10.28 -59.43
C ARG A 233 -5.60 -10.40 -60.06
N GLY A 234 -6.42 -9.36 -59.86
CA GLY A 234 -7.77 -9.26 -60.40
C GLY A 234 -8.87 -9.43 -59.35
N ASP A 235 -8.51 -9.80 -58.12
CA ASP A 235 -9.45 -9.92 -57.02
C ASP A 235 -9.92 -8.53 -56.53
N ALA A 236 -11.13 -8.51 -55.99
CA ALA A 236 -11.70 -7.31 -55.37
C ALA A 236 -11.27 -7.21 -53.91
N LEU A 237 -10.80 -6.01 -53.52
CA LEU A 237 -10.60 -5.63 -52.13
C LEU A 237 -11.85 -4.91 -51.62
N THR A 238 -12.37 -5.34 -50.48
CA THR A 238 -13.48 -4.68 -49.78
C THR A 238 -12.97 -3.98 -48.54
N VAL A 239 -13.37 -2.72 -48.37
CA VAL A 239 -13.21 -1.95 -47.12
C VAL A 239 -14.60 -1.69 -46.58
N ASP A 240 -14.92 -2.29 -45.46
CA ASP A 240 -16.18 -2.14 -44.74
C ASP A 240 -15.98 -1.13 -43.62
N LEU A 241 -16.79 -0.07 -43.56
CA LEU A 241 -16.70 0.95 -42.52
C LEU A 241 -17.63 0.54 -41.38
N GLY A 242 -17.12 0.53 -40.15
CA GLY A 242 -17.91 0.23 -38.96
C GLY A 242 -18.92 1.33 -38.64
N ASP A 243 -19.88 1.00 -37.76
CA ASP A 243 -20.90 1.95 -37.32
C ASP A 243 -20.26 3.23 -36.75
N GLY A 244 -20.60 4.38 -37.35
CA GLY A 244 -20.13 5.71 -36.92
C GLY A 244 -19.07 6.37 -37.81
N LEU A 245 -18.65 5.74 -38.91
CA LEU A 245 -17.90 6.40 -39.99
C LEU A 245 -18.81 6.66 -41.19
N ASP A 246 -19.18 7.93 -41.41
CA ASP A 246 -19.80 8.34 -42.68
C ASP A 246 -18.74 8.41 -43.78
N ALA A 247 -19.04 7.84 -44.95
CA ALA A 247 -18.14 7.86 -46.10
C ALA A 247 -17.86 9.29 -46.63
N GLU A 248 -18.67 10.27 -46.24
CA GLU A 248 -18.46 11.66 -46.61
C GLU A 248 -17.25 12.27 -45.87
N GLY A 249 -16.18 12.53 -46.63
CA GLY A 249 -14.96 13.17 -46.11
C GLY A 249 -13.85 12.19 -45.73
N LEU A 250 -14.05 10.89 -45.88
CA LEU A 250 -12.98 9.89 -45.78
C LEU A 250 -12.21 9.79 -47.10
N THR A 251 -10.90 9.58 -47.00
CA THR A 251 -10.04 9.28 -48.15
C THR A 251 -9.36 7.94 -47.91
N ILE A 252 -9.60 6.98 -48.81
CA ILE A 252 -9.00 5.65 -48.76
C ILE A 252 -7.82 5.62 -49.73
N ARG A 253 -6.60 5.41 -49.21
CA ARG A 253 -5.39 5.26 -50.02
C ARG A 253 -4.88 3.83 -49.97
N LEU A 254 -4.71 3.23 -51.14
CA LEU A 254 -4.06 1.95 -51.32
C LEU A 254 -2.63 2.19 -51.84
N THR A 255 -1.63 1.73 -51.12
CA THR A 255 -0.21 1.82 -51.50
C THR A 255 0.40 0.43 -51.64
N ASP A 256 1.35 0.28 -52.56
CA ASP A 256 2.16 -0.94 -52.65
C ASP A 256 3.28 -0.95 -51.57
N LEU A 257 4.02 -2.07 -51.49
CA LEU A 257 5.10 -2.24 -50.51
C LEU A 257 6.26 -1.25 -50.68
N SER A 258 6.35 -0.57 -51.82
CA SER A 258 7.34 0.50 -52.04
C SER A 258 6.85 1.88 -51.59
N GLY A 259 5.62 1.95 -51.06
CA GLY A 259 4.97 3.20 -50.66
C GLY A 259 4.36 3.97 -51.84
N ARG A 260 4.36 3.40 -53.05
CA ARG A 260 3.74 4.04 -54.22
C ARG A 260 2.23 3.87 -54.17
N MET A 261 1.50 4.97 -54.40
CA MET A 261 0.04 4.95 -54.47
C MET A 261 -0.43 4.11 -55.67
N VAL A 262 -1.28 3.12 -55.38
CA VAL A 262 -1.96 2.26 -56.35
C VAL A 262 -3.35 2.80 -56.67
N ARG A 263 -4.06 3.30 -55.65
CA ARG A 263 -5.41 3.88 -55.80
C ARG A 263 -5.75 4.84 -54.66
N GLU A 264 -6.58 5.83 -54.95
CA GLU A 264 -7.21 6.73 -53.98
C GLU A 264 -8.72 6.77 -54.30
N ALA A 265 -9.56 6.72 -53.27
CA ALA A 265 -11.02 6.75 -53.37
C ALA A 265 -11.64 7.58 -52.24
#